data_AF-A0A5E4LYE0-F1
#
_entry.id   AF-A0A5E4LYE0-F1
#
_cell.length_a   1.000
_cell.length_b   1.000
_cell.length_c   1.000
_cell.angle_alpha   90.00
_cell.angle_beta   90.00
_cell.angle_gamma   90.00
#
_symmetry.space_group_name_H-M   'P 1'
#
loop_
_entity.id
_entity.type
_entity.pdbx_description
1 polymer ?
#
loop_
_entity_poly.entity_id
_entity_poly.type
_entity_poly.pdbx_seq_one_letter_code
_entity_poly.pdbx_strand_id
1 'polypeptide(L)'
;MAEGTTKITPLDPTYHGESNYEVGLESLLAETREKYRKLQSDPNPSREIIREVMEELQVLEGLWENYHIGMNVFRNAKGGRDGIREVKPE
;
A
#
# COMPACT_ATOMS: atom_id res chain seq x y z
N MET A 1 11.57 -33.84 -8.57
CA MET A 1 10.53 -33.11 -9.33
C MET A 1 10.16 -31.92 -8.47
N ALA A 2 10.48 -30.70 -8.89
CA ALA A 2 10.23 -29.50 -8.09
C ALA A 2 8.73 -29.23 -8.06
N GLU A 3 8.15 -29.21 -6.87
CA GLU A 3 6.72 -28.92 -6.65
C GLU A 3 6.38 -27.57 -7.25
N GLY A 4 5.24 -27.55 -7.95
CA GLY A 4 4.82 -26.47 -8.83
C GLY A 4 4.81 -25.13 -8.10
N THR A 5 5.44 -24.15 -8.73
CA THR A 5 5.34 -22.73 -8.38
C THR A 5 3.89 -22.38 -8.03
N THR A 6 3.67 -21.92 -6.81
CA THR A 6 2.39 -21.37 -6.36
C THR A 6 1.88 -20.41 -7.44
N LYS A 7 0.75 -20.74 -8.07
CA LYS A 7 0.11 -19.85 -9.05
C LYS A 7 -0.17 -18.53 -8.34
N ILE A 8 0.62 -17.51 -8.64
CA ILE A 8 0.38 -16.15 -8.16
C ILE A 8 -0.91 -15.72 -8.83
N THR A 9 -1.97 -15.52 -8.03
CA THR A 9 -3.23 -14.99 -8.53
C THR A 9 -2.93 -13.63 -9.18
N PRO A 10 -3.34 -13.39 -10.44
CA PRO A 10 -3.21 -12.08 -11.06
C PRO A 10 -3.85 -11.02 -10.17
N LEU A 11 -3.24 -9.84 -10.10
CA LEU A 11 -3.77 -8.68 -9.40
C LEU A 11 -5.22 -8.46 -9.86
N ASP A 12 -6.14 -8.34 -8.92
CA ASP A 12 -7.57 -8.22 -9.23
C ASP A 12 -7.78 -6.94 -10.06
N PRO A 13 -8.39 -7.03 -11.26
CA PRO A 13 -8.54 -5.90 -12.17
C PRO A 13 -9.38 -4.76 -11.60
N THR A 14 -10.17 -5.03 -10.55
CA THR A 14 -10.89 -4.02 -9.75
C THR A 14 -9.94 -2.99 -9.13
N TYR A 15 -8.69 -3.38 -8.85
CA TYR A 15 -7.67 -2.53 -8.25
C TYR A 15 -6.66 -2.02 -9.29
N HIS A 16 -7.01 -2.01 -10.58
CA HIS A 16 -6.20 -1.40 -11.66
C HIS A 16 -4.76 -1.92 -11.79
N GLY A 17 -4.46 -3.13 -11.30
CA GLY A 17 -3.10 -3.68 -11.28
C GLY A 17 -2.26 -3.19 -10.10
N GLU A 18 -2.88 -2.58 -9.09
CA GLU A 18 -2.36 -2.34 -7.76
C GLU A 18 -2.69 -3.55 -6.86
N SER A 19 -1.86 -3.80 -5.85
CA SER A 19 -2.19 -4.87 -4.91
C SER A 19 -3.28 -4.41 -3.95
N ASN A 20 -4.10 -5.34 -3.44
CA ASN A 20 -5.08 -5.03 -2.38
C ASN A 20 -4.41 -4.41 -1.15
N TYR A 21 -3.12 -4.70 -0.94
CA TYR A 21 -2.31 -4.09 0.13
C TYR A 21 -2.01 -2.61 -0.16
N GLU A 22 -1.65 -2.27 -1.39
CA GLU A 22 -1.39 -0.88 -1.84
C GLU A 22 -2.62 0.00 -1.64
N VAL A 23 -3.77 -0.44 -2.18
CA VAL A 23 -5.03 0.32 -2.09
C VAL A 23 -5.52 0.45 -0.64
N GLY A 24 -5.43 -0.63 0.14
CA GLY A 24 -5.81 -0.58 1.56
C GLY A 24 -4.93 0.36 2.38
N LEU A 25 -3.62 0.33 2.11
CA LEU A 25 -2.67 1.20 2.79
C LEU A 25 -2.87 2.67 2.43
N GLU A 26 -3.16 2.99 1.17
CA GLU A 26 -3.47 4.35 0.74
C GLU A 26 -4.76 4.89 1.36
N SER A 27 -5.82 4.07 1.41
CA SER A 27 -7.07 4.46 2.06
C SER A 27 -6.84 4.78 3.54
N LEU A 28 -6.17 3.89 4.25
CA LEU A 28 -5.88 4.08 5.68
C LEU A 28 -5.01 5.32 5.92
N LEU A 29 -4.00 5.54 5.07
CA LEU A 29 -3.12 6.70 5.17
C LEU A 29 -3.87 8.01 4.88
N ALA A 30 -4.80 8.02 3.92
CA ALA A 30 -5.68 9.16 3.66
C ALA A 30 -6.61 9.48 4.84
N GLU A 31 -7.22 8.45 5.44
CA GLU A 31 -8.07 8.58 6.62
C GLU A 31 -7.30 9.14 7.83
N THR A 32 -6.12 8.59 8.12
CA THR A 32 -5.28 9.03 9.24
C THR A 32 -4.76 10.45 9.04
N ARG A 33 -4.38 10.84 7.81
CA ARG A 33 -4.03 12.24 7.49
C ARG A 33 -5.18 13.19 7.73
N GLU A 34 -6.41 12.80 7.36
CA GLU A 34 -7.59 13.61 7.60
C GLU A 34 -7.91 13.75 9.09
N LYS A 35 -7.80 12.66 9.85
CA LYS A 35 -7.94 12.67 11.31
C LYS A 35 -6.91 13.61 11.96
N TYR A 36 -5.65 13.56 11.52
CA TYR A 36 -4.60 14.46 12.00
C TYR A 36 -4.90 15.94 11.68
N ARG A 37 -5.36 16.24 10.45
CA ARG A 37 -5.76 17.61 10.07
C ARG A 37 -6.90 18.15 10.93
N LYS A 38 -7.92 17.34 11.18
CA LYS A 38 -9.06 17.71 12.05
C LYS A 38 -8.60 18.03 13.47
N LEU A 39 -7.73 17.19 14.03
CA LEU A 39 -7.17 17.41 15.37
C LEU A 39 -6.33 18.69 15.45
N GLN A 40 -5.60 19.06 14.40
CA GLN A 40 -4.86 20.32 14.36
C GLN A 40 -5.77 21.56 14.24
N SER A 41 -6.94 21.41 13.64
CA SER A 41 -7.93 22.50 13.52
C SER A 41 -8.79 22.70 14.78
N ASP A 42 -8.72 21.77 15.75
CA ASP A 42 -9.44 21.86 17.01
C ASP A 42 -8.81 22.95 17.90
N PRO A 43 -9.59 23.89 18.47
CA PRO A 43 -9.08 24.93 19.37
C PRO A 43 -8.58 24.41 20.73
N ASN A 44 -8.91 23.18 21.14
CA ASN A 44 -8.39 22.57 22.37
C ASN A 44 -8.13 21.07 22.19
N PRO A 45 -7.12 20.69 21.41
CA PRO A 45 -6.90 19.29 21.10
C PRO A 45 -6.24 18.57 22.27
N SER A 46 -6.61 17.29 22.44
CA SER A 46 -5.87 16.41 23.33
C SER A 46 -4.48 16.14 22.75
N ARG A 47 -3.43 16.57 23.48
CA ARG A 47 -2.04 16.38 23.07
C ARG A 47 -1.66 14.91 22.94
N GLU A 48 -2.26 14.05 23.77
CA GLU A 48 -2.06 12.61 23.72
C GLU A 48 -2.62 12.02 22.42
N ILE A 49 -3.85 12.39 22.06
CA ILE A 49 -4.48 11.93 20.80
C ILE A 49 -3.72 12.44 19.57
N ILE A 50 -3.24 13.70 19.58
CA ILE A 50 -2.38 14.22 18.50
C ILE A 50 -1.13 13.37 18.35
N ARG A 51 -0.48 13.03 19.47
CA ARG A 51 0.75 12.25 19.46
C ARG A 51 0.50 10.85 18.91
N GLU A 52 -0.54 10.17 19.38
CA GLU A 52 -0.92 8.84 18.90
C GLU A 52 -1.19 8.82 17.40
N VAL A 53 -1.99 9.78 16.90
CA VAL A 53 -2.30 9.87 15.46
C VAL A 53 -1.06 10.22 14.64
N MET A 54 -0.15 11.02 15.18
CA MET A 54 1.12 11.33 14.52
C MET A 54 2.04 10.09 14.43
N GLU A 55 2.15 9.31 15.51
CA GLU A 55 2.92 8.06 15.53
C GLU A 55 2.32 7.03 14.57
N GLU A 56 0.99 6.90 14.54
CA GLU A 56 0.26 6.06 13.58
C GLU A 56 0.55 6.49 12.14
N LEU A 57 0.50 7.79 11.85
CA LEU A 57 0.78 8.32 10.53
C LEU A 57 2.22 8.02 10.08
N GLN A 58 3.21 8.20 10.96
CA GLN A 58 4.61 7.87 10.65
C GLN A 58 4.81 6.40 10.30
N VAL A 59 4.14 5.50 11.01
CA VAL A 59 4.19 4.06 10.72
C VAL A 59 3.60 3.76 9.35
N LEU A 60 2.43 4.33 9.03
CA LEU A 60 1.76 4.11 7.75
C LEU A 60 2.58 4.66 6.58
N GLU A 61 3.18 5.84 6.73
CA GLU A 61 4.07 6.43 5.71
C GLU A 61 5.29 5.56 5.45
N GLY A 62 5.93 5.04 6.52
CA GLY A 62 7.05 4.12 6.38
C GLY A 62 6.67 2.81 5.69
N LEU A 63 5.50 2.25 5.99
CA LEU A 63 4.99 1.06 5.29
C LEU A 63 4.75 1.34 3.79
N TRP A 64 4.15 2.49 3.48
CA TRP A 64 3.84 2.87 2.11
C TRP A 64 5.10 3.08 1.29
N GLU A 65 6.10 3.76 1.86
CA GLU A 65 7.39 3.99 1.22
C GLU A 65 8.15 2.67 1.00
N ASN A 66 8.22 1.80 2.01
CA ASN A 66 8.89 0.50 1.89
C ASN A 66 8.24 -0.39 0.83
N TYR A 67 6.90 -0.40 0.77
CA TYR A 67 6.17 -1.13 -0.26
C TYR A 67 6.50 -0.59 -1.66
N HIS A 68 6.47 0.73 -1.84
CA HIS A 68 6.78 1.36 -3.12
C HIS A 68 8.24 1.14 -3.55
N ILE A 69 9.19 1.21 -2.62
CA ILE A 69 10.60 0.88 -2.89
C ILE A 69 10.72 -0.57 -3.34
N GLY A 70 10.12 -1.52 -2.61
CA GLY A 70 10.13 -2.93 -2.96
C GLY A 70 9.52 -3.17 -4.35
N MET A 71 8.34 -2.61 -4.59
CA MET A 71 7.65 -2.73 -5.88
C MET A 71 8.40 -2.06 -7.02
N ASN A 72 9.11 -0.95 -6.79
CA ASN A 72 9.96 -0.34 -7.80
C ASN A 72 11.13 -1.27 -8.19
N VAL A 73 11.74 -1.97 -7.23
CA VAL A 73 12.76 -2.99 -7.53
C VAL A 73 12.15 -4.14 -8.34
N PHE A 74 10.99 -4.67 -7.93
CA PHE A 74 10.29 -5.74 -8.65
C PHE A 74 9.86 -5.33 -10.07
N ARG A 75 9.30 -4.13 -10.23
CA ARG A 75 8.77 -3.60 -11.51
C ARG A 75 9.89 -3.24 -12.50
N ASN A 76 11.09 -2.87 -12.01
CA ASN A 76 12.25 -2.50 -12.83
C ASN A 76 13.24 -3.65 -13.06
N ALA A 77 13.20 -4.73 -12.28
CA ALA A 77 14.03 -5.91 -12.53
C ALA A 77 13.66 -6.54 -13.89
N LYS A 78 14.66 -6.81 -14.74
CA LYS A 78 14.46 -7.52 -16.02
C LYS A 78 13.73 -8.85 -15.75
N GLY A 79 12.55 -9.04 -16.33
CA GLY A 79 11.73 -10.24 -16.19
C GLY A 79 10.66 -10.19 -15.09
N GLY A 80 10.62 -9.16 -14.23
CA GLY A 80 9.60 -9.04 -13.18
C GLY A 80 8.17 -8.92 -13.72
N ARG A 81 8.02 -8.35 -14.94
CA ARG A 81 6.74 -8.27 -15.66
C ARG A 81 6.47 -9.47 -16.58
N ASP A 82 7.47 -10.30 -16.89
CA ASP A 82 7.26 -11.44 -17.81
C ASP A 82 6.39 -12.53 -17.17
N GLY A 83 6.37 -12.62 -15.83
CA GLY A 83 5.47 -13.52 -15.09
C GLY A 83 4.03 -13.01 -14.90
N ILE A 84 3.75 -11.74 -15.20
CA ILE A 84 2.43 -11.10 -15.03
C ILE A 84 1.76 -10.85 -16.40
N ARG A 85 2.24 -11.50 -17.47
CA ARG A 85 1.58 -11.41 -18.77
C ARG A 85 0.19 -12.03 -18.65
N GLU A 86 -0.80 -11.15 -18.74
CA GLU A 86 -2.22 -11.42 -18.78
C GLU A 86 -2.51 -12.69 -19.59
N VAL A 87 -3.31 -13.59 -19.00
CA VAL A 87 -3.91 -14.69 -19.74
C VAL A 87 -4.75 -14.03 -20.83
N LYS A 88 -4.28 -14.13 -22.09
CA LYS A 88 -5.08 -13.66 -23.23
C LYS A 88 -6.42 -14.38 -23.20
N PRO A 89 -7.56 -13.65 -23.16
CA PRO A 89 -8.84 -14.30 -23.40
C PRO A 89 -8.85 -14.78 -24.85
N GLU A 90 -9.13 -16.07 -25.05
CA GLU A 90 -9.40 -16.70 -26.35
C GLU A 90 -10.76 -16.28 -26.92
#